data_AF-A0A7J4UPD9-F1
#
_entry.id   AF-A0A7J4UPD9-F1
#
_cell.length_a   1.000
_cell.length_b   1.000
_cell.length_c   1.000
_cell.angle_alpha   90.00
_cell.angle_beta   90.00
_cell.angle_gamma   90.00
#
_symmetry.space_group_name_H-M   'P 1'
#
loop_
_entity.id
_entity.type
_entity.pdbx_description
1 polymer ?
#
loop_
_entity_poly.entity_id
_entity_poly.type
_entity_poly.pdbx_seq_one_letter_code
_entity_poly.pdbx_strand_id
1 'polypeptide(L)'
;MFKQVAFALALTACGPSIVQPEGRSLSVNTSLDHYVMERSRTDGEQDLRKLCTSANLEEAWFYIRTNEGENWHEVGFDQTKEDGKARIGPLRDLVRNHDHVTQISLYHQHPYTPGTCENVIKSQTPSSLDDVRTAIMLTEMTYNSDYELAAKLDFRLVVTSGVYTMKVNMSKLQDVGGREKAVDILQDMLALRADPRDPLGYQSADPNSYGERNSRFARTFSNDVVKITFTPF
;
A
#
# COMPACT_ATOMS: atom_id res chain seq x y z
N MET A 1 -0.79 -26.66 -11.13
CA MET A 1 -0.87 -25.79 -12.32
C MET A 1 -1.24 -24.39 -11.82
N PHE A 2 -0.26 -23.60 -11.39
CA PHE A 2 -0.49 -22.27 -10.82
C PHE A 2 -0.46 -21.25 -11.96
N LYS A 3 -1.58 -20.55 -12.18
CA LYS A 3 -1.63 -19.40 -13.09
C LYS A 3 -0.70 -18.31 -12.53
N GLN A 4 0.41 -18.07 -13.21
CA GLN A 4 1.25 -16.90 -12.98
C GLN A 4 0.43 -15.66 -13.38
N VAL A 5 -0.06 -14.90 -12.39
CA VAL A 5 -0.59 -13.56 -12.64
C VAL A 5 0.64 -12.65 -12.78
N ALA A 6 1.05 -12.40 -14.01
CA ALA A 6 2.11 -11.46 -14.35
C ALA A 6 1.53 -10.04 -14.34
N PHE A 7 1.80 -9.28 -13.27
CA PHE A 7 1.56 -7.84 -13.24
C PHE A 7 2.51 -7.14 -14.22
N ALA A 8 2.04 -6.84 -15.42
CA ALA A 8 2.79 -6.07 -16.41
C ALA A 8 2.36 -4.59 -16.38
N LEU A 9 3.11 -3.69 -15.73
CA LEU A 9 2.84 -2.24 -15.79
C LEU A 9 2.78 -1.73 -17.23
N ALA A 10 1.65 -1.15 -17.63
CA ALA A 10 1.48 -0.52 -18.93
C ALA A 10 1.30 0.99 -18.75
N LEU A 11 2.09 1.78 -19.50
CA LEU A 11 2.00 3.24 -19.55
C LEU A 11 0.82 3.63 -20.47
N THR A 12 -0.22 4.24 -19.92
CA THR A 12 -1.31 4.87 -20.70
C THR A 12 -1.52 6.29 -20.22
N ALA A 13 -1.75 7.21 -21.17
CA ALA A 13 -2.05 8.62 -20.89
C ALA A 13 -3.39 8.76 -20.14
N CYS A 14 -3.42 9.58 -19.09
CA CYS A 14 -4.59 9.83 -18.25
C CYS A 14 -5.41 11.04 -18.74
N GLY A 15 -6.70 11.07 -18.35
CA GLY A 15 -7.52 12.28 -18.39
C GLY A 15 -7.02 13.35 -17.40
N PRO A 16 -7.56 14.58 -17.45
CA PRO A 16 -7.12 15.68 -16.59
C PRO A 16 -7.32 15.35 -15.11
N SER A 17 -6.35 15.71 -14.26
CA SER A 17 -6.50 15.66 -12.80
C SER A 17 -7.53 16.68 -12.33
N ILE A 18 -8.44 16.26 -11.46
CA ILE A 18 -9.46 17.12 -10.83
C ILE A 18 -9.05 17.36 -9.38
N VAL A 19 -8.85 18.62 -9.02
CA VAL A 19 -8.70 19.03 -7.62
C VAL A 19 -10.08 18.95 -6.97
N GLN A 20 -10.24 18.13 -5.94
CA GLN A 20 -11.51 18.09 -5.21
C GLN A 20 -11.69 19.34 -4.36
N PRO A 21 -12.95 19.81 -4.15
CA PRO A 21 -13.24 20.93 -3.27
C PRO A 21 -12.69 20.72 -1.86
N GLU A 22 -12.21 21.80 -1.24
CA GLU A 22 -11.82 21.82 0.18
C GLU A 22 -12.92 21.23 1.08
N GLY A 23 -12.53 20.42 2.06
CA GLY A 23 -13.43 19.81 3.04
C GLY A 23 -14.01 18.43 2.65
N ARG A 24 -13.72 17.91 1.45
CA ARG A 24 -14.02 16.50 1.13
C ARG A 24 -13.05 15.55 1.82
N SER A 25 -13.54 14.35 2.14
CA SER A 25 -12.73 13.25 2.69
C SER A 25 -12.21 12.36 1.57
N LEU A 26 -11.09 11.66 1.79
CA LEU A 26 -10.64 10.62 0.85
C LEU A 26 -11.76 9.58 0.67
N SER A 27 -11.98 9.12 -0.56
CA SER A 27 -13.06 8.22 -0.92
C SER A 27 -12.62 7.20 -1.96
N VAL A 28 -13.32 6.07 -2.06
CA VAL A 28 -13.14 5.15 -3.20
C VAL A 28 -13.55 5.88 -4.48
N ASN A 29 -12.63 5.97 -5.44
CA ASN A 29 -12.86 6.59 -6.72
C ASN A 29 -13.36 5.55 -7.74
N THR A 30 -14.58 5.75 -8.21
CA THR A 30 -15.17 4.95 -9.29
C THR A 30 -15.26 5.72 -10.62
N SER A 31 -14.76 6.95 -10.65
CA SER A 31 -14.66 7.77 -11.86
C SER A 31 -13.42 7.41 -12.68
N LEU A 32 -13.42 7.82 -13.95
CA LEU A 32 -12.21 7.82 -14.80
C LEU A 32 -11.28 9.01 -14.49
N ASP A 33 -11.78 9.99 -13.75
CA ASP A 33 -11.02 11.16 -13.34
C ASP A 33 -10.08 10.85 -12.19
N HIS A 34 -8.90 11.46 -12.18
CA HIS A 34 -7.95 11.34 -11.08
C HIS A 34 -8.14 12.46 -10.07
N TYR A 35 -8.22 12.12 -8.80
CA TYR A 35 -8.40 13.10 -7.74
C TYR A 35 -7.09 13.50 -7.07
N VAL A 36 -6.95 14.81 -6.85
CA VAL A 36 -5.91 15.40 -6.02
C VAL A 36 -6.56 16.17 -4.88
N MET A 37 -6.03 16.03 -3.67
CA MET A 37 -6.58 16.61 -2.46
C MET A 37 -5.49 17.17 -1.55
N GLU A 38 -5.64 18.42 -1.13
CA GLU A 38 -4.81 18.99 -0.06
C GLU A 38 -5.38 18.51 1.29
N ARG A 39 -4.62 17.68 2.00
CA ARG A 39 -5.06 17.11 3.27
C ARG A 39 -3.88 16.66 4.10
N SER A 40 -3.93 16.92 5.41
CA SER A 40 -2.88 16.45 6.31
C SER A 40 -2.77 14.91 6.28
N ARG A 41 -1.57 14.39 6.57
CA ARG A 41 -1.35 12.95 6.70
C ARG A 41 -2.32 12.32 7.69
N THR A 42 -2.46 12.94 8.86
CA THR A 42 -3.31 12.44 9.95
C THR A 42 -4.76 12.35 9.51
N ASP A 43 -5.30 13.39 8.88
CA ASP A 43 -6.70 13.41 8.44
C ASP A 43 -6.94 12.44 7.28
N GLY A 44 -5.96 12.28 6.37
CA GLY A 44 -6.05 11.28 5.31
C GLY A 44 -5.99 9.86 5.84
N GLU A 45 -5.12 9.55 6.80
CA GLU A 45 -5.09 8.23 7.47
C GLU A 45 -6.41 7.93 8.20
N GLN A 46 -7.04 8.93 8.84
CA GLN A 46 -8.36 8.76 9.44
C GLN A 46 -9.46 8.52 8.40
N ASP A 47 -9.39 9.16 7.24
CA ASP A 47 -10.36 8.89 6.17
C ASP A 47 -10.19 7.48 5.60
N LEU A 48 -8.96 7.05 5.34
CA LEU A 48 -8.68 5.68 4.89
C LEU A 48 -9.15 4.65 5.93
N ARG A 49 -8.93 4.92 7.23
CA ARG A 49 -9.48 4.08 8.31
C ARG A 49 -11.00 3.96 8.24
N LYS A 50 -11.72 5.08 8.01
CA LYS A 50 -13.19 5.03 7.85
C LYS A 50 -13.56 4.17 6.64
N LEU A 51 -12.84 4.28 5.52
CA LEU A 51 -13.05 3.44 4.35
C LEU A 51 -12.85 1.96 4.67
N CYS A 52 -11.86 1.59 5.50
CA CYS A 52 -11.67 0.21 5.92
C CYS A 52 -12.90 -0.40 6.61
N THR A 53 -13.81 0.42 7.14
CA THR A 53 -15.04 -0.05 7.83
C THR A 53 -16.34 0.20 7.05
N SER A 54 -16.29 0.98 5.98
CA SER A 54 -17.49 1.45 5.26
C SER A 54 -17.50 1.14 3.77
N ALA A 55 -16.33 0.91 3.16
CA ALA A 55 -16.19 0.56 1.75
C ALA A 55 -16.19 -0.97 1.57
N ASN A 56 -16.60 -1.41 0.37
CA ASN A 56 -16.49 -2.81 -0.07
C ASN A 56 -15.42 -3.01 -1.15
N LEU A 57 -14.73 -1.93 -1.55
CA LEU A 57 -13.69 -1.93 -2.56
C LEU A 57 -12.40 -1.41 -1.95
N GLU A 58 -11.26 -1.95 -2.38
CA GLU A 58 -9.93 -1.45 -2.07
C GLU A 58 -9.67 -0.12 -2.80
N GLU A 59 -8.76 0.68 -2.27
CA GLU A 59 -8.38 1.98 -2.85
C GLU A 59 -6.92 2.29 -2.52
N ALA A 60 -6.24 2.98 -3.44
CA ALA A 60 -4.85 3.36 -3.25
C ALA A 60 -4.61 4.85 -3.53
N TRP A 61 -3.79 5.46 -2.68
CA TRP A 61 -3.46 6.88 -2.73
C TRP A 61 -1.97 7.10 -2.51
N PHE A 62 -1.37 7.99 -3.27
CA PHE A 62 -0.08 8.56 -2.94
C PHE A 62 -0.24 9.77 -2.06
N TYR A 63 0.39 9.77 -0.90
CA TYR A 63 0.66 10.97 -0.13
C TYR A 63 2.01 11.54 -0.51
N ILE A 64 2.06 12.86 -0.74
CA ILE A 64 3.27 13.60 -1.03
C ILE A 64 3.33 14.79 -0.07
N ARG A 65 4.41 14.87 0.70
CA ARG A 65 4.76 16.07 1.47
C ARG A 65 5.87 16.81 0.75
N THR A 66 5.64 18.10 0.54
CA THR A 66 6.67 19.05 0.08
C THR A 66 6.99 20.04 1.21
N ASN A 67 7.89 20.98 0.97
CA ASN A 67 8.10 22.11 1.87
C ASN A 67 6.90 23.07 1.92
N GLU A 68 6.01 23.00 0.94
CA GLU A 68 4.88 23.93 0.75
C GLU A 68 3.56 23.37 1.29
N GLY A 69 3.43 22.05 1.40
CA GLY A 69 2.19 21.44 1.86
C GLY A 69 2.14 19.92 1.75
N GLU A 70 0.92 19.39 1.90
CA GLU A 70 0.62 17.97 1.94
C GLU A 70 -0.53 17.64 0.98
N ASN A 71 -0.27 16.74 0.04
CA ASN A 71 -1.20 16.38 -1.01
C ASN A 71 -1.40 14.87 -1.10
N TRP A 72 -2.62 14.48 -1.41
CA TRP A 72 -3.04 13.11 -1.69
C TRP A 72 -3.45 12.99 -3.16
N HIS A 73 -2.89 12.01 -3.85
CA HIS A 73 -3.11 11.73 -5.26
C HIS A 73 -3.67 10.33 -5.42
N GLU A 74 -4.84 10.22 -6.02
CA GLU A 74 -5.48 8.94 -6.28
C GLU A 74 -4.70 8.15 -7.34
N VAL A 75 -4.59 6.82 -7.15
CA VAL A 75 -3.72 5.95 -7.98
C VAL A 75 -4.39 5.50 -9.28
N GLY A 76 -5.71 5.70 -9.42
CA GLY A 76 -6.51 5.30 -10.57
C GLY A 76 -6.71 3.81 -10.62
N PHE A 77 -7.98 3.38 -10.67
CA PHE A 77 -8.32 2.01 -11.01
C PHE A 77 -8.72 1.91 -12.50
N ASP A 78 -7.97 1.15 -13.30
CA ASP A 78 -8.39 0.86 -14.67
C ASP A 78 -9.30 -0.38 -14.68
N GLN A 79 -10.61 -0.14 -14.60
CA GLN A 79 -11.62 -1.22 -14.61
C GLN A 79 -11.69 -1.99 -15.94
N THR A 80 -10.98 -1.55 -16.99
CA THR A 80 -11.06 -2.15 -18.33
C THR A 80 -10.03 -3.24 -18.61
N LYS A 81 -9.07 -3.46 -17.69
CA LYS A 81 -8.05 -4.50 -17.84
C LYS A 81 -8.31 -5.58 -16.79
N GLU A 82 -8.48 -6.82 -17.25
CA GLU A 82 -8.61 -8.02 -16.38
C GLU A 82 -7.46 -8.14 -15.35
N ASP A 83 -6.34 -7.44 -15.59
CA ASP A 83 -5.25 -7.23 -14.66
C ASP A 83 -5.22 -5.74 -14.24
N GLY A 84 -5.85 -5.41 -13.11
CA GLY A 84 -5.91 -4.06 -12.54
C GLY A 84 -4.53 -3.47 -12.25
N LYS A 85 -3.91 -2.84 -13.25
CA LYS A 85 -2.58 -2.23 -13.14
C LYS A 85 -2.71 -0.82 -12.57
N ALA A 86 -2.14 -0.61 -11.38
CA ALA A 86 -2.00 0.72 -10.78
C ALA A 86 -1.28 1.68 -11.74
N ARG A 87 -1.82 2.89 -11.95
CA ARG A 87 -1.24 3.90 -12.85
C ARG A 87 -0.14 4.68 -12.13
N ILE A 88 1.05 4.08 -12.01
CA ILE A 88 2.20 4.70 -11.31
C ILE A 88 2.93 5.76 -12.19
N GLY A 89 2.81 5.66 -13.53
CA GLY A 89 3.52 6.53 -14.48
C GLY A 89 3.29 8.04 -14.28
N PRO A 90 2.04 8.52 -14.18
CA PRO A 90 1.73 9.94 -13.95
C PRO A 90 2.30 10.49 -12.63
N LEU A 91 2.36 9.65 -11.59
CA LEU A 91 2.94 10.07 -10.31
C LEU A 91 4.46 10.26 -10.39
N ARG A 92 5.16 9.43 -11.17
CA ARG A 92 6.60 9.60 -11.38
C ARG A 92 6.92 10.97 -11.97
N ASP A 93 6.10 11.42 -12.92
CA ASP A 93 6.29 12.72 -13.57
C ASP A 93 5.85 13.87 -12.64
N LEU A 94 4.83 13.66 -11.81
CA LEU A 94 4.45 14.61 -10.77
C LEU A 94 5.60 14.80 -9.76
N VAL A 95 6.13 13.69 -9.23
CA VAL A 95 7.17 13.69 -8.21
C VAL A 95 8.51 14.24 -8.73
N ARG A 96 8.92 13.92 -9.97
CA ARG A 96 10.16 14.42 -10.58
C ARG A 96 10.18 15.94 -10.79
N ASN A 97 9.02 16.58 -10.84
CA ASN A 97 8.90 18.02 -11.01
C ASN A 97 8.71 18.76 -9.67
N HIS A 98 8.77 18.05 -8.54
CA HIS A 98 8.68 18.65 -7.22
C HIS A 98 10.06 18.66 -6.55
N ASP A 99 10.85 19.71 -6.80
CA ASP A 99 12.20 19.91 -6.25
C ASP A 99 12.26 20.01 -4.71
N HIS A 100 11.12 19.85 -4.02
CA HIS A 100 10.95 20.04 -2.59
C HIS A 100 10.24 18.87 -1.89
N VAL A 101 10.12 17.70 -2.54
CA VAL A 101 9.53 16.52 -1.88
C VAL A 101 10.39 16.09 -0.69
N THR A 102 9.76 16.01 0.47
CA THR A 102 10.39 15.55 1.73
C THR A 102 9.91 14.16 2.12
N GLN A 103 8.73 13.73 1.67
CA GLN A 103 8.19 12.40 1.96
C GLN A 103 7.20 11.93 0.89
N ILE A 104 7.23 10.64 0.57
CA ILE A 104 6.24 9.97 -0.28
C ILE A 104 5.77 8.70 0.42
N SER A 105 4.46 8.46 0.39
CA SER A 105 3.88 7.22 0.88
C SER A 105 2.84 6.72 -0.11
N LEU A 106 2.96 5.48 -0.59
CA LEU A 106 1.84 4.80 -1.23
C LEU A 106 0.98 4.15 -0.16
N TYR A 107 -0.22 4.66 0.04
CA TYR A 107 -1.23 4.05 0.87
C TYR A 107 -2.09 3.09 0.05
N HIS A 108 -2.32 1.91 0.60
CA HIS A 108 -3.34 0.96 0.18
C HIS A 108 -4.26 0.71 1.37
N GLN A 109 -5.58 0.60 1.17
CA GLN A 109 -6.52 0.28 2.25
C GLN A 109 -7.19 -1.07 2.02
N HIS A 110 -7.30 -1.89 3.07
CA HIS A 110 -8.07 -3.13 3.05
C HIS A 110 -9.40 -2.95 3.78
N PRO A 111 -10.54 -3.05 3.07
CA PRO A 111 -11.84 -3.03 3.72
C PRO A 111 -12.11 -4.32 4.49
N TYR A 112 -12.76 -4.18 5.64
CA TYR A 112 -13.22 -5.27 6.48
C TYR A 112 -14.66 -5.01 6.93
N THR A 113 -15.57 -5.82 6.41
CA THR A 113 -16.96 -5.87 6.85
C THR A 113 -17.17 -7.14 7.68
N PRO A 114 -17.49 -7.02 8.98
CA PRO A 114 -17.77 -8.17 9.83
C PRO A 114 -18.90 -9.04 9.25
N GLY A 115 -18.72 -10.36 9.26
CA GLY A 115 -19.74 -11.31 8.80
C GLY A 115 -19.80 -11.57 7.29
N THR A 116 -19.13 -10.75 6.48
CA THR A 116 -18.99 -10.99 5.02
C THR A 116 -17.56 -11.29 4.60
N CYS A 117 -16.56 -10.91 5.39
CA CYS A 117 -15.16 -11.21 5.11
C CYS A 117 -14.84 -12.68 5.44
N GLU A 118 -14.66 -13.51 4.41
CA GLU A 118 -14.32 -14.94 4.56
C GLU A 118 -12.95 -15.18 5.19
N ASN A 119 -12.04 -14.19 5.14
CA ASN A 119 -10.68 -14.32 5.67
C ASN A 119 -10.20 -13.01 6.32
N VAL A 120 -10.38 -12.92 7.64
CA VAL A 120 -9.92 -11.79 8.46
C VAL A 120 -8.44 -11.46 8.22
N ILE A 121 -7.57 -12.47 8.14
CA ILE A 121 -6.12 -12.27 7.95
C ILE A 121 -5.86 -11.48 6.67
N LYS A 122 -6.59 -11.75 5.59
CA LYS A 122 -6.43 -11.01 4.32
C LYS A 122 -6.73 -9.52 4.49
N SER A 123 -7.73 -9.15 5.27
CA SER A 123 -8.13 -7.75 5.51
C SER A 123 -7.31 -7.03 6.59
N GLN A 124 -6.51 -7.78 7.38
CA GLN A 124 -5.77 -7.23 8.52
C GLN A 124 -4.26 -7.29 8.34
N THR A 125 -3.74 -7.84 7.24
CA THR A 125 -2.30 -8.01 7.03
C THR A 125 -1.89 -7.68 5.60
N PRO A 126 -0.64 -7.27 5.36
CA PRO A 126 -0.08 -7.18 4.02
C PRO A 126 -0.10 -8.53 3.29
N SER A 127 -0.50 -8.50 2.03
CA SER A 127 -0.31 -9.60 1.10
C SER A 127 1.14 -9.59 0.59
N SER A 128 1.81 -10.75 0.61
CA SER A 128 3.16 -10.83 0.08
C SER A 128 3.20 -10.73 -1.46
N LEU A 129 2.14 -11.19 -2.14
CA LEU A 129 2.06 -11.19 -3.60
C LEU A 129 1.72 -9.82 -4.20
N ASP A 130 0.86 -9.04 -3.54
CA ASP A 130 0.40 -7.76 -4.08
C ASP A 130 1.01 -6.58 -3.32
N ASP A 131 0.87 -6.50 -1.99
CA ASP A 131 1.32 -5.34 -1.21
C ASP A 131 2.85 -5.26 -1.10
N VAL A 132 3.48 -6.35 -0.64
CA VAL A 132 4.95 -6.39 -0.44
C VAL A 132 5.67 -6.32 -1.77
N ARG A 133 5.18 -7.03 -2.79
CA ARG A 133 5.72 -6.97 -4.15
C ARG A 133 5.61 -5.56 -4.73
N THR A 134 4.48 -4.89 -4.52
CA THR A 134 4.29 -3.50 -4.96
C THR A 134 5.25 -2.56 -4.24
N ALA A 135 5.45 -2.73 -2.93
CA ALA A 135 6.43 -1.96 -2.18
C ALA A 135 7.85 -2.10 -2.76
N ILE A 136 8.31 -3.35 -2.99
CA ILE A 136 9.63 -3.61 -3.57
C ILE A 136 9.75 -3.01 -4.98
N MET A 137 8.77 -3.27 -5.83
CA MET A 137 8.78 -2.80 -7.22
C MET A 137 8.77 -1.28 -7.31
N LEU A 138 7.93 -0.61 -6.52
CA LEU A 138 7.84 0.85 -6.51
C LEU A 138 9.17 1.46 -6.01
N THR A 139 9.75 0.93 -4.93
CA THR A 139 11.04 1.43 -4.43
C THR A 139 12.16 1.18 -5.45
N GLU A 140 12.24 0.00 -6.07
CA GLU A 140 13.24 -0.34 -7.08
C GLU A 140 13.14 0.56 -8.31
N MET A 141 11.93 0.75 -8.85
CA MET A 141 11.68 1.64 -9.99
C MET A 141 12.04 3.09 -9.66
N THR A 142 11.71 3.55 -8.46
CA THR A 142 12.03 4.92 -8.01
C THR A 142 13.55 5.06 -7.90
N TYR A 143 14.23 4.12 -7.22
CA TYR A 143 15.68 4.10 -7.02
C TYR A 143 16.46 4.17 -8.33
N ASN A 144 16.05 3.36 -9.32
CA ASN A 144 16.71 3.33 -10.63
C ASN A 144 16.56 4.63 -11.42
N SER A 145 15.63 5.50 -11.02
CA SER A 145 15.46 6.80 -11.65
C SER A 145 15.91 8.00 -10.82
N ASP A 146 15.77 7.90 -9.50
CA ASP A 146 16.11 8.93 -8.53
C ASP A 146 16.32 8.26 -7.17
N TYR A 147 17.60 8.15 -6.79
CA TYR A 147 18.03 7.54 -5.53
C TYR A 147 17.53 8.31 -4.31
N GLU A 148 17.61 9.64 -4.34
CA GLU A 148 17.26 10.48 -3.19
C GLU A 148 15.76 10.43 -2.91
N LEU A 149 14.98 10.33 -3.98
CA LEU A 149 13.55 10.16 -3.91
C LEU A 149 13.14 8.80 -3.34
N ALA A 150 13.81 7.73 -3.76
CA ALA A 150 13.56 6.38 -3.24
C ALA A 150 13.80 6.28 -1.72
N ALA A 151 14.76 7.04 -1.19
CA ALA A 151 15.02 7.10 0.24
C ALA A 151 13.87 7.74 1.06
N LYS A 152 13.00 8.54 0.41
CA LYS A 152 11.85 9.23 1.01
C LYS A 152 10.55 8.44 0.90
N LEU A 153 10.56 7.33 0.17
CA LEU A 153 9.39 6.52 -0.13
C LEU A 153 9.15 5.44 0.93
N ASP A 154 7.89 5.32 1.37
CA ASP A 154 7.40 4.12 2.06
C ASP A 154 6.10 3.60 1.44
N PHE A 155 5.79 2.33 1.67
CA PHE A 155 4.47 1.77 1.38
C PHE A 155 3.72 1.60 2.69
N ARG A 156 2.44 1.94 2.68
CA ARG A 156 1.57 1.88 3.85
C ARG A 156 0.32 1.09 3.55
N LEU A 157 0.02 0.12 4.40
CA LEU A 157 -1.26 -0.58 4.37
C LEU A 157 -2.11 -0.12 5.55
N VAL A 158 -3.28 0.44 5.25
CA VAL A 158 -4.29 0.81 6.24
C VAL A 158 -5.26 -0.33 6.42
N VAL A 159 -5.45 -0.75 7.66
CA VAL A 159 -6.45 -1.75 8.06
C VAL A 159 -7.27 -1.18 9.21
N THR A 160 -8.39 -1.81 9.56
CA THR A 160 -9.30 -1.27 10.60
C THR A 160 -8.64 -1.02 11.96
N SER A 161 -7.59 -1.76 12.29
CA SER A 161 -6.88 -1.70 13.57
C SER A 161 -5.62 -0.84 13.59
N GLY A 162 -5.14 -0.34 12.44
CA GLY A 162 -3.93 0.47 12.38
C GLY A 162 -3.30 0.57 10.99
N VAL A 163 -2.04 0.98 10.94
CA VAL A 163 -1.27 1.17 9.70
C VAL A 163 0.02 0.37 9.75
N TYR A 164 0.24 -0.49 8.74
CA TYR A 164 1.57 -1.04 8.47
C TYR A 164 2.38 -0.03 7.66
N THR A 165 3.65 0.15 8.01
CA THR A 165 4.63 0.85 7.17
C THR A 165 5.69 -0.15 6.73
N MET A 166 5.95 -0.19 5.43
CA MET A 166 6.95 -1.04 4.80
C MET A 166 8.01 -0.14 4.13
N LYS A 167 9.27 -0.31 4.55
CA LYS A 167 10.42 0.36 3.94
C LYS A 167 11.37 -0.69 3.36
N VAL A 168 11.74 -0.50 2.10
CA VAL A 168 12.61 -1.42 1.37
C VAL A 168 14.05 -0.90 1.41
N ASN A 169 14.96 -1.74 1.88
CA ASN A 169 16.39 -1.44 1.88
C ASN A 169 17.01 -1.90 0.56
N MET A 170 17.28 -0.94 -0.34
CA MET A 170 17.76 -1.24 -1.68
C MET A 170 19.15 -1.89 -1.72
N SER A 171 20.05 -1.53 -0.80
CA SER A 171 21.36 -2.19 -0.69
C SER A 171 21.19 -3.67 -0.34
N LYS A 172 20.32 -3.98 0.63
CA LYS A 172 20.04 -5.37 1.03
C LYS A 172 19.27 -6.14 -0.02
N LEU A 173 18.36 -5.47 -0.75
CA LEU A 173 17.66 -6.06 -1.89
C LEU A 173 18.65 -6.52 -2.97
N GLN A 174 19.67 -5.72 -3.27
CA GLN A 174 20.73 -6.08 -4.21
C GLN A 174 21.59 -7.24 -3.68
N ASP A 175 21.94 -7.23 -2.39
CA ASP A 175 22.70 -8.32 -1.74
C ASP A 175 22.00 -9.69 -1.87
N VAL A 176 20.67 -9.73 -1.74
CA VAL A 176 19.89 -10.98 -1.87
C VAL A 176 19.59 -11.40 -3.31
N GLY A 177 20.07 -10.65 -4.31
CA GLY A 177 19.90 -10.95 -5.73
C GLY A 177 18.60 -10.44 -6.36
N GLY A 178 18.04 -9.36 -5.81
CA GLY A 178 16.96 -8.58 -6.42
C GLY A 178 15.54 -9.02 -6.03
N ARG A 179 14.57 -8.42 -6.72
CA ARG A 179 13.13 -8.51 -6.40
C ARG A 179 12.61 -9.94 -6.25
N GLU A 180 12.84 -10.81 -7.23
CA GLU A 180 12.23 -12.15 -7.23
C GLU A 180 12.70 -12.98 -6.03
N LYS A 181 14.00 -12.93 -5.70
CA LYS A 181 14.53 -13.62 -4.50
C LYS A 181 14.03 -13.02 -3.20
N ALA A 182 13.85 -11.70 -3.13
CA ALA A 182 13.28 -11.05 -1.95
C ALA A 182 11.81 -11.42 -1.73
N VAL A 183 11.02 -11.52 -2.81
CA VAL A 183 9.64 -12.00 -2.75
C VAL A 183 9.59 -13.46 -2.32
N ASP A 184 10.50 -14.30 -2.82
CA ASP A 184 10.61 -15.71 -2.40
C ASP A 184 10.90 -15.85 -0.91
N ILE A 185 11.80 -15.03 -0.36
CA ILE A 185 12.09 -14.99 1.10
C ILE A 185 10.84 -14.59 1.90
N LEU A 186 9.92 -13.83 1.30
CA LEU A 186 8.70 -13.34 1.95
C LEU A 186 7.48 -14.27 1.69
N GLN A 187 7.66 -15.39 0.99
CA GLN A 187 6.58 -16.37 0.75
C GLN A 187 6.07 -17.01 2.04
N ASP A 188 6.85 -17.01 3.13
CA ASP A 188 6.42 -17.50 4.45
C ASP A 188 5.15 -16.78 4.97
N MET A 189 4.90 -15.54 4.52
CA MET A 189 3.66 -14.82 4.82
C MET A 189 2.41 -15.50 4.25
N LEU A 190 2.52 -16.13 3.07
CA LEU A 190 1.42 -16.89 2.45
C LEU A 190 1.13 -18.18 3.22
N ALA A 191 2.18 -18.83 3.72
CA ALA A 191 2.02 -20.05 4.51
C ALA A 191 1.18 -19.77 5.77
N LEU A 192 1.35 -18.61 6.41
CA LEU A 192 0.52 -18.24 7.57
C LEU A 192 -0.94 -17.94 7.22
N ARG A 193 -1.21 -17.31 6.06
CA ARG A 193 -2.58 -17.08 5.58
C ARG A 193 -3.34 -18.37 5.29
N ALA A 194 -2.60 -19.45 5.04
CA ALA A 194 -3.13 -20.79 4.76
C ALA A 194 -2.99 -21.76 5.95
N ASP A 195 -2.33 -21.38 7.05
CA ASP A 195 -2.10 -22.29 8.19
C ASP A 195 -3.37 -22.39 9.05
N PRO A 196 -4.03 -23.57 9.10
CA PRO A 196 -5.23 -23.77 9.90
C PRO A 196 -4.98 -23.69 11.41
N ARG A 197 -3.72 -23.67 11.87
CA ARG A 197 -3.36 -23.47 13.29
C ARG A 197 -3.24 -22.01 13.67
N ASP A 198 -3.24 -21.11 12.68
CA ASP A 198 -3.12 -19.66 12.82
C ASP A 198 -2.20 -19.22 13.97
N PRO A 199 -0.87 -19.33 13.78
CA PRO A 199 0.09 -19.02 14.83
C PRO A 199 0.08 -17.54 15.26
N LEU A 200 -0.67 -16.68 14.56
CA LEU A 200 -0.87 -15.27 14.91
C LEU A 200 -2.23 -15.01 15.59
N GLY A 201 -3.14 -15.98 15.56
CA GLY A 201 -4.35 -16.05 16.37
C GLY A 201 -5.57 -15.31 15.82
N TYR A 202 -5.54 -14.75 14.62
CA TYR A 202 -6.67 -14.08 13.92
C TYR A 202 -7.99 -14.88 13.82
N GLN A 203 -8.00 -16.19 14.07
CA GLN A 203 -9.18 -17.05 14.14
C GLN A 203 -10.17 -16.63 15.23
N SER A 204 -9.73 -15.91 16.28
CA SER A 204 -10.70 -15.30 17.20
C SER A 204 -11.30 -14.06 16.54
N ALA A 205 -12.63 -14.06 16.39
CA ALA A 205 -13.41 -12.98 15.78
C ALA A 205 -13.46 -11.69 16.63
N ASP A 206 -12.55 -11.49 17.58
CA ASP A 206 -12.49 -10.30 18.42
C ASP A 206 -11.64 -9.21 17.76
N PRO A 207 -12.24 -8.16 17.17
CA PRO A 207 -11.49 -7.13 16.48
C PRO A 207 -10.56 -6.33 17.40
N ASN A 208 -10.83 -6.31 18.70
CA ASN A 208 -9.99 -5.60 19.68
C ASN A 208 -8.59 -6.22 19.80
N SER A 209 -8.46 -7.50 19.45
CA SER A 209 -7.19 -8.22 19.48
C SER A 209 -6.31 -7.97 18.24
N TYR A 210 -6.87 -7.41 17.16
CA TYR A 210 -6.16 -7.30 15.88
C TYR A 210 -4.93 -6.38 15.96
N GLY A 211 -4.97 -5.32 16.78
CA GLY A 211 -3.81 -4.42 16.94
C GLY A 211 -2.57 -5.14 17.50
N GLU A 212 -2.74 -5.99 18.51
CA GLU A 212 -1.63 -6.77 19.08
C GLU A 212 -1.11 -7.81 18.08
N ARG A 213 -2.03 -8.49 17.38
CA ARG A 213 -1.70 -9.50 16.36
C ARG A 213 -0.96 -8.89 15.18
N ASN A 214 -1.40 -7.74 14.70
CA ASN A 214 -0.75 -6.98 13.64
C ASN A 214 0.64 -6.51 14.05
N SER A 215 0.80 -6.09 15.31
CA SER A 215 2.12 -5.77 15.87
C SER A 215 3.04 -6.99 15.89
N ARG A 216 2.51 -8.18 16.23
CA ARG A 216 3.26 -9.45 16.20
C ARG A 216 3.62 -9.84 14.77
N PHE A 217 2.67 -9.77 13.84
CA PHE A 217 2.89 -9.99 12.41
C PHE A 217 4.03 -9.13 11.89
N ALA A 218 3.98 -7.82 12.13
CA ALA A 218 5.00 -6.89 11.68
C ALA A 218 6.38 -7.29 12.21
N ARG A 219 6.50 -7.66 13.49
CA ARG A 219 7.78 -8.13 14.06
C ARG A 219 8.28 -9.44 13.44
N THR A 220 7.40 -10.39 13.18
CA THR A 220 7.75 -11.71 12.62
C THR A 220 8.30 -11.60 11.20
N PHE A 221 7.73 -10.72 10.38
CA PHE A 221 8.06 -10.62 8.95
C PHE A 221 8.96 -9.44 8.59
N SER A 222 9.28 -8.57 9.54
CA SER A 222 10.30 -7.54 9.37
C SER A 222 11.66 -8.20 9.21
N ASN A 223 12.39 -7.86 8.15
CA ASN A 223 13.77 -8.31 7.94
C ASN A 223 14.64 -7.19 7.36
N ASP A 224 15.89 -7.52 7.02
CA ASP A 224 16.87 -6.54 6.54
C ASP A 224 16.56 -5.99 5.14
N VAL A 225 15.76 -6.70 4.35
CA VAL A 225 15.33 -6.28 3.00
C VAL A 225 14.08 -5.42 3.08
N VAL A 226 13.05 -5.88 3.81
CA VAL A 226 11.79 -5.16 4.01
C VAL A 226 11.55 -4.96 5.49
N LYS A 227 11.72 -3.72 5.94
CA LYS A 227 11.40 -3.31 7.30
C LYS A 227 9.89 -3.07 7.39
N ILE A 228 9.19 -3.96 8.09
CA ILE A 228 7.77 -3.83 8.40
C ILE A 228 7.62 -3.33 9.85
N THR A 229 6.78 -2.30 10.04
CA THR A 229 6.33 -1.80 11.35
C THR A 229 4.82 -1.64 11.35
N PHE A 230 4.18 -1.73 12.51
CA PHE A 230 2.74 -1.50 12.66
C PHE A 230 2.47 -0.47 13.75
N THR A 231 1.59 0.48 13.47
CA THR A 231 1.11 1.51 14.39
C THR A 231 -0.39 1.32 14.61
N PRO A 232 -0.84 0.92 15.81
CA PRO A 232 -2.26 0.84 16.13
C PRO A 232 -2.93 2.22 16.10
N PHE A 233 -4.23 2.24 15.83
CA PHE A 233 -5.07 3.44 15.95
C PHE A 233 -5.59 3.69 17.36
#